data_AF-A0A0V0Y819-F1
#
_entry.id   AF-A0A0V0Y819-F1
#
_cell.length_a   1.000
_cell.length_b   1.000
_cell.length_c   1.000
_cell.angle_alpha   90.00
_cell.angle_beta   90.00
_cell.angle_gamma   90.00
#
_symmetry.space_group_name_H-M   'P 1'
#
loop_
_entity.id
_entity.type
_entity.pdbx_description
1 polymer ?
#
loop_
_entity_poly.entity_id
_entity_poly.type
_entity_poly.pdbx_seq_one_letter_code
_entity_poly.pdbx_strand_id
1 'polypeptide(L)'
;MFDRCVKHSDCLVENTVCLLRYCVPAQPIFSDENQCRTNWHCRCGVIDIFERSGRFCKNGYCFRLIDAFDSVGCRTHNDCPFNSLCISRHCVYAESTNKPCLRTGFCGIGERCIQGICYQPSSLIIHPSIETVYPESPVVIIVSPRGSISTDLTNIIEDKLAANSNKELPLIIPPHIIL
;
A
#
# COMPACT_ATOMS: atom_id res chain seq x y z
N MET A 1 -20.42 10.39 -6.79
CA MET A 1 -21.06 10.29 -5.45
C MET A 1 -21.42 8.83 -5.13
N PHE A 2 -20.55 7.86 -5.48
CA PHE A 2 -20.87 6.42 -5.35
C PHE A 2 -20.01 5.68 -4.31
N ASP A 3 -18.97 6.32 -3.76
CA ASP A 3 -18.06 5.66 -2.81
C ASP A 3 -18.51 5.76 -1.35
N ARG A 4 -19.64 6.42 -1.07
CA ARG A 4 -20.14 6.58 0.30
C ARG A 4 -21.07 5.43 0.67
N CYS A 5 -20.87 4.87 1.86
CA CYS A 5 -21.61 3.70 2.31
C CYS A 5 -22.02 3.79 3.79
N VAL A 6 -22.99 2.98 4.21
CA VAL A 6 -23.39 2.79 5.62
C VAL A 6 -23.09 1.35 6.06
N LYS A 7 -23.34 0.38 5.18
CA LYS A 7 -23.12 -1.06 5.40
C LYS A 7 -22.38 -1.67 4.21
N HIS A 8 -21.79 -2.85 4.40
CA HIS A 8 -20.98 -3.51 3.37
C HIS A 8 -21.74 -3.77 2.06
N SER A 9 -23.07 -3.98 2.13
CA SER A 9 -23.91 -4.20 0.94
C SER A 9 -24.22 -2.94 0.14
N ASP A 10 -23.92 -1.74 0.66
CA ASP A 10 -24.05 -0.49 -0.11
C ASP A 10 -22.92 -0.33 -1.14
N CYS A 11 -21.81 -1.07 -0.97
CA CYS A 11 -20.68 -1.04 -1.88
C CYS A 11 -20.94 -1.91 -3.11
N LEU A 12 -21.34 -1.25 -4.20
CA LEU A 12 -21.72 -1.86 -5.47
C LEU A 12 -20.53 -2.34 -6.31
N VAL A 13 -19.36 -1.70 -6.15
CA VAL A 13 -18.12 -2.18 -6.77
C VAL A 13 -17.81 -3.55 -6.17
N GLU A 14 -17.61 -4.54 -7.04
CA GLU A 14 -17.25 -5.88 -6.61
C GLU A 14 -15.99 -5.86 -5.75
N ASN A 15 -15.88 -6.81 -4.81
CA ASN A 15 -14.69 -6.95 -3.98
C ASN A 15 -14.35 -5.67 -3.18
N THR A 16 -15.34 -4.89 -2.78
CA THR A 16 -15.14 -3.78 -1.83
C THR A 16 -15.99 -3.94 -0.57
N VAL A 17 -15.52 -3.39 0.55
CA VAL A 17 -16.23 -3.39 1.83
C VAL A 17 -16.38 -1.97 2.38
N CYS A 18 -17.52 -1.70 3.00
CA CYS A 18 -17.75 -0.39 3.63
C CYS A 18 -16.93 -0.21 4.92
N LEU A 19 -16.05 0.79 4.94
CA LEU A 19 -15.26 1.19 6.10
C LEU A 19 -15.23 2.71 6.22
N LEU A 20 -15.57 3.21 7.41
CA LEU A 20 -15.57 4.65 7.71
C LEU A 20 -16.30 5.50 6.65
N ARG A 21 -17.44 5.01 6.17
CA ARG A 21 -18.25 5.61 5.10
C ARG A 21 -17.64 5.56 3.70
N TYR A 22 -16.59 4.79 3.46
CA TYR A 22 -16.01 4.58 2.13
C TYR A 22 -16.03 3.11 1.74
N CYS A 23 -16.22 2.83 0.46
CA CYS A 23 -16.00 1.50 -0.10
C CYS A 23 -14.51 1.31 -0.37
N VAL A 24 -13.93 0.25 0.18
CA VAL A 24 -12.48 -0.01 0.15
C VAL A 24 -12.20 -1.39 -0.45
N PRO A 25 -11.17 -1.56 -1.31
CA PRO A 25 -10.78 -2.85 -1.86
C PRO A 25 -10.58 -3.94 -0.80
N ALA A 26 -11.12 -5.10 -1.12
CA ALA A 26 -11.04 -6.33 -0.36
C ALA A 26 -11.02 -7.51 -1.34
N GLN A 27 -10.85 -8.73 -0.84
CA GLN A 27 -10.94 -9.93 -1.66
C GLN A 27 -11.70 -11.01 -0.88
N PRO A 28 -12.49 -11.85 -1.58
CA PRO A 28 -13.16 -12.97 -0.93
C PRO A 28 -12.13 -13.94 -0.35
N ILE A 29 -12.49 -14.56 0.77
CA ILE A 29 -11.73 -15.65 1.36
C ILE A 29 -12.31 -16.95 0.79
N PHE A 30 -11.50 -17.69 0.02
CA PHE A 30 -11.88 -18.98 -0.52
C PHE A 30 -11.50 -20.06 0.50
N SER A 31 -12.47 -20.48 1.31
CA SER A 31 -12.37 -21.60 2.25
C SER A 31 -13.73 -22.26 2.42
N ASP A 32 -13.76 -23.51 2.88
CA ASP A 32 -15.00 -24.26 3.14
C ASP A 32 -15.85 -23.62 4.26
N GLU A 33 -15.22 -22.81 5.13
CA GLU A 33 -15.84 -22.04 6.20
C GLU A 33 -15.96 -20.54 5.87
N ASN A 34 -16.14 -20.17 4.60
CA ASN A 34 -16.24 -18.76 4.20
C ASN A 34 -17.61 -18.12 4.42
N GLN A 35 -18.60 -18.88 4.90
CA GLN A 35 -19.94 -18.38 5.20
C GLN A 35 -19.98 -17.64 6.53
N CYS A 36 -20.70 -16.53 6.58
CA CYS A 36 -20.75 -15.68 7.76
C CYS A 36 -22.10 -14.99 7.95
N ARG A 37 -22.40 -14.64 9.20
CA ARG A 37 -23.51 -13.72 9.55
C ARG A 37 -23.02 -12.37 10.06
N THR A 38 -21.81 -12.36 10.60
CA THR A 38 -21.20 -11.20 11.24
C THR A 38 -19.70 -11.21 10.99
N ASN A 39 -19.05 -10.06 11.14
CA ASN A 39 -17.58 -9.96 11.04
C ASN A 39 -16.88 -10.91 12.02
N TRP A 40 -17.51 -11.25 13.16
CA TRP A 40 -16.95 -12.20 14.13
C TRP A 40 -16.68 -13.58 13.52
N HIS A 41 -17.59 -14.11 12.70
CA HIS A 41 -17.40 -15.42 12.07
C HIS A 41 -16.11 -15.45 11.23
N CYS A 42 -15.83 -14.37 10.50
CA CYS A 42 -14.62 -14.25 9.70
C CYS A 42 -13.34 -14.03 10.52
N ARG A 43 -13.47 -13.67 11.80
CA ARG A 43 -12.37 -13.28 12.70
C ARG A 43 -12.03 -14.32 13.75
N CYS A 44 -12.99 -15.17 14.10
CA CYS A 44 -12.82 -16.21 15.09
C CYS A 44 -11.74 -17.19 14.62
N GLY A 45 -10.86 -17.63 15.52
CA GLY A 45 -9.75 -18.54 15.21
C GLY A 45 -8.53 -17.90 14.52
N VAL A 46 -8.61 -16.65 14.05
CA VAL A 46 -7.45 -15.94 13.48
C VAL A 46 -6.61 -15.35 14.62
N ILE A 47 -5.37 -15.82 14.75
CA ILE A 47 -4.46 -15.42 15.84
C ILE A 47 -3.78 -14.09 15.51
N ASP A 48 -3.30 -13.92 14.28
CA ASP A 48 -2.64 -12.69 13.87
C ASP A 48 -3.61 -11.50 13.91
N ILE A 49 -3.21 -10.44 14.62
CA ILE A 49 -4.08 -9.31 14.89
C ILE A 49 -4.31 -8.42 13.66
N PHE A 50 -3.34 -8.36 12.75
CA PHE A 50 -3.46 -7.60 11.51
C PHE A 50 -4.45 -8.32 10.61
N GLU A 51 -4.18 -9.58 10.27
CA GLU A 51 -5.05 -10.43 9.48
C GLU A 51 -6.48 -10.47 10.04
N ARG A 52 -6.64 -10.66 11.34
CA ARG A 52 -7.96 -10.66 12.01
C ARG A 52 -8.69 -9.34 11.84
N SER A 53 -7.99 -8.20 11.91
CA SER A 53 -8.64 -6.89 11.89
C SER A 53 -9.17 -6.52 10.49
N GLY A 54 -8.54 -7.04 9.44
CA GLY A 54 -8.95 -6.84 8.04
C GLY A 54 -10.07 -7.73 7.53
N ARG A 55 -10.66 -8.60 8.36
CA ARG A 55 -11.72 -9.53 7.92
C ARG A 55 -13.13 -9.02 8.20
N PHE A 56 -14.01 -9.16 7.21
CA PHE A 56 -15.38 -8.64 7.19
C PHE A 56 -16.36 -9.63 6.58
N CYS A 57 -17.61 -9.58 7.01
CA CYS A 57 -18.71 -10.35 6.46
C CYS A 57 -19.54 -9.47 5.53
N LYS A 58 -19.54 -9.76 4.23
CA LYS A 58 -20.37 -9.08 3.22
C LYS A 58 -21.23 -10.10 2.51
N ASN A 59 -22.54 -9.87 2.50
CA ASN A 59 -23.51 -10.71 1.78
C ASN A 59 -23.41 -12.22 2.10
N GLY A 60 -23.10 -12.56 3.34
CA GLY A 60 -22.98 -13.96 3.77
C GLY A 60 -21.60 -14.59 3.55
N TYR A 61 -20.64 -13.86 2.98
CA TYR A 61 -19.29 -14.36 2.69
C TYR A 61 -18.21 -13.52 3.36
N CYS A 62 -17.12 -14.18 3.74
CA CYS A 62 -15.96 -13.52 4.32
C CYS A 62 -15.07 -12.87 3.27
N PHE A 63 -14.65 -11.65 3.56
CA PHE A 63 -13.70 -10.85 2.79
C PHE A 63 -12.53 -10.45 3.68
N ARG A 64 -11.33 -10.31 3.09
CA ARG A 64 -10.17 -9.68 3.73
C ARG A 64 -9.76 -8.42 2.97
N LEU A 65 -9.26 -7.40 3.67
CA LEU A 65 -8.71 -6.21 3.02
C LEU A 65 -7.51 -6.56 2.14
N ILE A 66 -7.34 -5.75 1.09
CA ILE A 66 -6.12 -5.74 0.28
C ILE A 66 -5.24 -4.63 0.84
N ASP A 67 -4.05 -4.99 1.30
CA ASP A 67 -3.05 -4.02 1.73
C ASP A 67 -2.50 -3.25 0.54
N ALA A 68 -2.49 -1.93 0.66
CA ALA A 68 -1.93 -1.05 -0.34
C ALA A 68 -0.41 -1.22 -0.41
N PHE A 69 0.10 -1.35 -1.64
CA PHE A 69 1.55 -1.41 -1.92
C PHE A 69 2.27 -2.52 -1.13
N ASP A 70 1.61 -3.67 -0.94
CA ASP A 70 2.13 -4.85 -0.24
C ASP A 70 2.63 -4.56 1.19
N SER A 71 2.02 -3.58 1.86
CA SER A 71 2.37 -3.21 3.24
C SER A 71 2.07 -4.34 4.25
N VAL A 72 2.79 -4.36 5.37
CA VAL A 72 2.70 -5.41 6.40
C VAL A 72 1.73 -5.05 7.54
N GLY A 73 0.69 -4.25 7.23
CA GLY A 73 -0.25 -3.70 8.21
C GLY A 73 0.29 -2.47 8.96
N CYS A 74 -0.56 -1.89 9.82
CA CYS A 74 -0.29 -0.58 10.42
C CYS A 74 -0.91 -0.40 11.81
N ARG A 75 -0.37 0.56 12.58
CA ARG A 75 -0.95 1.07 13.83
C ARG A 75 -1.42 2.51 13.67
N THR A 76 -0.71 3.29 12.85
CA THR A 76 -0.99 4.70 12.55
C THR A 76 -0.89 4.96 11.06
N HIS A 77 -1.44 6.10 10.60
CA HIS A 77 -1.34 6.49 9.19
C HIS A 77 0.11 6.72 8.73
N ASN A 78 1.01 7.05 9.65
CA ASN A 78 2.43 7.25 9.32
C ASN A 78 3.17 5.95 9.02
N ASP A 79 2.59 4.80 9.36
CA ASP A 79 3.16 3.49 9.03
C ASP A 79 2.88 3.09 7.57
N CYS A 80 1.98 3.82 6.89
CA CYS A 80 1.47 3.48 5.59
C CYS A 80 2.21 4.24 4.46
N PRO A 81 2.58 3.56 3.36
CA PRO A 81 3.33 4.17 2.26
C PRO A 81 2.43 5.04 1.36
N PHE A 82 3.04 5.95 0.61
CA PHE A 82 2.39 6.71 -0.49
C PHE A 82 1.02 7.31 -0.14
N ASN A 83 0.94 8.05 0.97
CA ASN A 83 -0.28 8.73 1.45
C ASN A 83 -1.50 7.80 1.62
N SER A 84 -1.29 6.49 1.78
CA SER A 84 -2.35 5.53 2.10
C SER A 84 -2.79 5.63 3.56
N LEU A 85 -3.97 5.07 3.87
CA LEU A 85 -4.61 5.24 5.18
C LEU A 85 -4.59 3.95 5.99
N CYS A 86 -4.12 4.03 7.23
CA CYS A 86 -4.28 2.95 8.20
C CYS A 86 -5.75 2.81 8.66
N ILE A 87 -6.43 1.77 8.18
CA ILE A 87 -7.81 1.44 8.56
C ILE A 87 -7.88 -0.02 8.95
N SER A 88 -8.42 -0.31 10.12
CA SER A 88 -8.53 -1.68 10.64
C SER A 88 -7.19 -2.44 10.64
N ARG A 89 -6.08 -1.71 10.89
CA ARG A 89 -4.69 -2.21 10.87
C ARG A 89 -4.14 -2.60 9.49
N HIS A 90 -4.82 -2.24 8.42
CA HIS A 90 -4.35 -2.40 7.04
C HIS A 90 -4.12 -1.02 6.42
N CYS A 91 -3.10 -0.90 5.57
CA CYS A 91 -2.96 0.31 4.76
C CYS A 91 -3.88 0.18 3.56
N VAL A 92 -4.79 1.11 3.38
CA VAL A 92 -5.76 1.08 2.28
C VAL A 92 -5.46 2.20 1.29
N TYR A 93 -5.69 1.94 0.01
CA TYR A 93 -5.52 2.93 -1.05
C TYR A 93 -6.32 4.19 -0.75
N ALA A 94 -5.73 5.34 -1.07
CA ALA A 94 -6.31 6.63 -0.78
C ALA A 94 -5.98 7.65 -1.87
N GLU A 95 -6.87 8.62 -2.02
CA GLU A 95 -6.73 9.71 -2.98
C GLU A 95 -6.85 11.06 -2.28
N SER A 96 -6.17 12.07 -2.83
CA SER A 96 -6.28 13.45 -2.38
C SER A 96 -7.68 13.98 -2.69
N THR A 97 -8.31 14.61 -1.71
CA THR A 97 -9.54 15.38 -1.93
C THR A 97 -9.25 16.81 -2.42
N ASN A 98 -7.98 17.19 -2.51
CA ASN A 98 -7.48 18.56 -2.75
C ASN A 98 -7.95 19.61 -1.72
N LYS A 99 -8.59 19.19 -0.63
CA LYS A 99 -9.01 20.06 0.45
C LYS A 99 -7.86 20.27 1.44
N PRO A 100 -7.46 21.51 1.73
CA PRO A 100 -6.42 21.78 2.72
C PRO A 100 -6.90 21.51 4.15
N CYS A 101 -5.97 21.13 5.03
CA CYS A 101 -6.24 20.86 6.43
C CYS A 101 -5.01 21.13 7.32
N LEU A 102 -5.28 21.47 8.58
CA LEU A 102 -4.23 21.58 9.61
C LEU A 102 -4.14 20.32 10.48
N ARG A 103 -5.26 19.61 10.61
CA ARG A 103 -5.38 18.35 11.38
C ARG A 103 -6.59 17.57 10.89
N THR A 104 -6.62 16.27 11.18
CA THR A 104 -7.67 15.33 10.73
C THR A 104 -9.10 15.80 11.00
N GLY A 105 -9.35 16.52 12.10
CA GLY A 105 -10.70 17.03 12.42
C GLY A 105 -11.27 18.04 11.42
N PHE A 106 -10.47 18.56 10.49
CA PHE A 106 -10.94 19.42 9.39
C PHE A 106 -11.39 18.63 8.15
N CYS A 107 -11.08 17.34 8.11
CA CYS A 107 -11.46 16.44 7.02
C CYS A 107 -12.80 15.75 7.31
N GLY A 108 -13.41 15.17 6.28
CA GLY A 108 -14.64 14.39 6.38
C GLY A 108 -14.50 13.11 7.22
N ILE A 109 -15.62 12.49 7.55
CA ILE A 109 -15.63 11.20 8.25
C ILE A 109 -14.93 10.16 7.38
N GLY A 110 -13.90 9.53 7.96
CA GLY A 110 -13.07 8.50 7.33
C GLY A 110 -11.82 9.06 6.63
N GLU A 111 -11.77 10.37 6.41
CA GLU A 111 -10.63 11.05 5.80
C GLU A 111 -9.55 11.35 6.84
N ARG A 112 -8.33 11.64 6.37
CA ARG A 112 -7.19 12.03 7.21
C ARG A 112 -6.41 13.19 6.61
N CYS A 113 -5.87 14.02 7.50
CA CYS A 113 -4.98 15.10 7.10
C CYS A 113 -3.56 14.56 7.00
N ILE A 114 -3.01 14.51 5.79
CA ILE A 114 -1.64 14.08 5.51
C ILE A 114 -0.96 15.23 4.76
N GLN A 115 0.14 15.72 5.31
CA GLN A 115 0.94 16.80 4.70
C GLN A 115 0.12 18.04 4.31
N GLY A 116 -0.88 18.38 5.13
CA GLY A 116 -1.71 19.57 4.92
C GLY A 116 -2.89 19.40 3.95
N ILE A 117 -3.13 18.19 3.43
CA ILE A 117 -4.24 17.87 2.53
C ILE A 117 -5.07 16.71 3.10
N CYS A 118 -6.40 16.76 2.90
CA CYS A 118 -7.29 15.67 3.27
C CYS A 118 -7.24 14.55 2.23
N TYR A 119 -7.00 13.32 2.70
CA TYR A 119 -7.03 12.09 1.91
C TYR A 119 -8.23 11.25 2.31
N GLN A 120 -8.88 10.65 1.31
CA GLN A 120 -10.00 9.73 1.50
C GLN A 120 -9.65 8.33 1.00
N PRO A 121 -10.21 7.26 1.58
CA PRO A 121 -10.08 5.92 1.03
C PRO A 121 -10.60 5.85 -0.41
N SER A 122 -9.87 5.15 -1.26
CA SER A 122 -10.26 4.87 -2.64
C SER A 122 -10.96 3.51 -2.72
N SER A 123 -11.97 3.41 -3.58
CA SER A 123 -12.62 2.15 -3.94
C SER A 123 -11.83 1.34 -4.98
N LEU A 124 -10.75 1.91 -5.51
CA LEU A 124 -9.90 1.32 -6.53
C LEU A 124 -8.53 0.95 -5.97
N ILE A 125 -7.96 -0.13 -6.52
CA ILE A 125 -6.54 -0.45 -6.33
C ILE A 125 -5.74 0.54 -7.18
N ILE A 126 -4.95 1.38 -6.52
CA ILE A 126 -4.09 2.36 -7.19
C ILE A 126 -2.75 1.68 -7.43
N HIS A 127 -2.52 1.26 -8.67
CA HIS A 127 -1.17 0.88 -9.08
C HIS A 127 -0.34 2.16 -9.18
N PRO A 128 0.87 2.21 -8.61
CA PRO A 128 1.79 3.28 -8.94
C PRO A 128 2.10 3.13 -10.43
N SER A 129 1.43 3.91 -11.27
CA SER A 129 1.86 4.07 -12.64
C SER A 129 3.28 4.63 -12.57
N ILE A 130 4.22 3.93 -13.21
CA ILE A 130 5.57 4.46 -13.47
C ILE A 130 5.48 5.81 -14.22
N GLU A 131 4.32 6.14 -14.77
CA GLU A 131 3.94 7.46 -15.27
C GLU A 131 3.27 8.30 -14.18
N THR A 132 4.07 9.06 -13.43
CA THR A 132 3.81 10.46 -13.02
C THR A 132 5.00 10.95 -12.18
N VAL A 133 6.17 11.03 -12.82
CA VAL A 133 7.07 12.15 -12.52
C VAL A 133 6.26 13.39 -12.89
N TYR A 134 5.63 14.03 -11.89
CA TYR A 134 5.08 15.37 -12.06
C TYR A 134 6.22 16.26 -12.60
N PRO A 135 6.06 16.94 -13.74
CA PRO A 135 7.11 17.78 -14.33
C PRO A 135 7.34 19.11 -13.60
N GLU A 136 7.05 19.21 -12.30
CA GLU A 136 7.18 20.48 -11.56
C GLU A 136 7.68 20.24 -10.11
N SER A 137 8.89 19.68 -9.95
CA SER A 137 9.69 19.78 -8.73
C SER A 137 11.17 19.59 -9.06
N PRO A 138 12.07 20.26 -8.31
CA PRO A 138 13.22 20.97 -8.86
C PRO A 138 14.26 20.02 -9.45
N VAL A 139 14.87 20.46 -10.54
CA VAL A 139 16.02 19.80 -11.16
C VAL A 139 17.08 19.56 -10.08
N VAL A 140 17.30 18.28 -9.72
CA VAL A 140 18.41 17.90 -8.84
C VAL A 140 19.68 17.99 -9.69
N ILE A 141 20.39 19.11 -9.57
CA ILE A 141 21.71 19.27 -10.16
C ILE A 141 22.70 18.50 -9.29
N ILE A 142 23.23 17.40 -9.82
CA ILE A 142 24.31 16.66 -9.16
C ILE A 142 25.63 17.23 -9.67
N VAL A 143 26.42 17.79 -8.76
CA VAL A 143 27.76 18.31 -9.06
C VAL A 143 28.78 17.22 -8.77
N SER A 144 29.49 16.76 -9.79
CA SER A 144 30.64 15.87 -9.60
C SER A 144 31.77 16.61 -8.87
N PRO A 145 32.62 15.95 -8.06
CA PRO A 145 33.80 16.59 -7.46
C PRO A 145 34.77 17.24 -8.48
N ARG A 146 34.62 16.90 -9.76
CA ARG A 146 35.38 17.46 -10.90
C ARG A 146 34.71 18.65 -11.59
N GLY A 147 33.59 19.17 -11.04
CA GLY A 147 32.95 20.42 -11.50
C GLY A 147 31.99 20.29 -12.68
N SER A 148 31.63 19.08 -13.11
CA SER A 148 30.61 18.86 -14.15
C SER A 148 29.20 18.76 -13.55
N ILE A 149 28.25 19.45 -14.20
CA ILE A 149 26.81 19.50 -13.87
C ILE A 149 26.07 18.55 -14.82
N SER A 150 25.35 17.55 -14.29
CA SER A 150 24.52 16.63 -15.09
C SER A 150 23.13 16.47 -14.47
N THR A 151 22.12 16.38 -15.33
CA THR A 151 20.71 16.10 -14.97
C THR A 151 20.29 14.68 -15.34
N ASP A 152 21.22 13.85 -15.83
CA ASP A 152 20.94 12.52 -16.37
C ASP A 152 21.56 11.41 -15.50
N LEU A 153 20.71 10.56 -14.90
CA LEU A 153 21.08 9.41 -14.07
C LEU A 153 21.79 8.31 -14.87
N THR A 154 21.65 8.29 -16.19
CA THR A 154 22.19 7.22 -17.05
C THR A 154 23.73 7.21 -17.08
N ASN A 155 24.37 8.36 -16.82
CA ASN A 155 25.84 8.48 -16.83
C ASN A 155 26.53 7.97 -15.55
N ILE A 156 25.81 7.63 -14.49
CA ILE A 156 26.40 7.06 -13.27
C ILE A 156 26.59 5.53 -13.38
N ILE A 157 25.82 4.88 -14.26
CA ILE A 157 25.92 3.43 -14.47
C ILE A 157 27.16 3.08 -15.32
N GLU A 158 27.47 3.91 -16.34
CA GLU A 158 28.66 3.74 -17.18
C GLU A 158 29.98 3.91 -16.40
N ASP A 159 30.05 4.83 -15.44
CA ASP A 159 31.25 5.01 -14.59
C ASP A 159 31.47 3.87 -13.58
N LYS A 160 30.41 3.13 -13.21
CA LYS A 160 30.54 1.94 -12.34
C LYS A 160 30.85 0.66 -13.11
N LEU A 161 30.52 0.58 -14.39
CA LEU A 161 30.84 -0.56 -15.25
C LEU A 161 32.29 -0.54 -15.78
N ALA A 162 32.96 0.63 -15.78
CA ALA A 162 34.39 0.71 -16.10
C ALA A 162 35.34 0.24 -14.97
N ALA A 163 34.82 -0.07 -13.77
CA ALA A 163 35.62 -0.40 -12.60
C ALA A 163 35.63 -1.90 -12.22
N ASN A 164 34.97 -2.79 -12.98
CA ASN A 164 34.99 -4.23 -12.69
C ASN A 164 35.18 -5.07 -13.96
N SER A 165 36.39 -5.03 -14.50
CA SER A 165 36.93 -6.12 -15.31
C SER A 165 38.15 -6.69 -14.60
N ASN A 166 38.20 -8.03 -14.53
CA ASN A 166 39.21 -8.91 -13.92
C ASN A 166 38.95 -9.38 -12.47
N LYS A 167 38.17 -10.46 -12.32
CA LYS A 167 38.75 -11.80 -11.99
C LYS A 167 37.70 -12.92 -11.91
N GLU A 168 38.13 -14.07 -12.40
CA GLU A 168 37.43 -15.36 -12.51
C GLU A 168 36.68 -15.84 -11.24
N LEU A 169 35.61 -16.59 -11.47
CA LEU A 169 34.96 -17.44 -10.48
C LEU A 169 35.50 -18.88 -10.61
N PRO A 170 36.17 -19.47 -9.59
CA PRO A 170 36.43 -20.90 -9.57
C PRO A 170 35.29 -21.66 -8.87
N LEU A 171 34.96 -22.81 -9.46
CA LEU A 171 34.03 -23.84 -9.00
C LEU A 171 34.71 -24.72 -7.93
N ILE A 172 34.17 -24.88 -6.71
CA ILE A 172 34.63 -25.93 -5.77
C ILE A 172 33.44 -26.55 -5.01
N ILE A 173 33.32 -27.87 -5.16
CA ILE A 173 32.37 -28.81 -4.56
C ILE A 173 32.91 -29.26 -3.19
N PRO A 174 32.08 -29.46 -2.14
CA PRO A 174 32.56 -29.86 -0.82
C PRO A 174 32.91 -31.36 -0.74
N PRO A 175 34.02 -31.76 -0.09
CA PRO A 175 34.31 -33.16 0.18
C PRO A 175 33.72 -33.63 1.53
N HIS A 176 33.27 -34.89 1.52
CA HIS A 176 32.75 -35.65 2.66
C HIS A 176 33.78 -35.83 3.81
N ILE A 177 33.29 -35.92 5.05
CA ILE A 177 33.99 -36.51 6.20
C ILE A 177 33.53 -37.97 6.36
N ILE A 178 34.49 -38.90 6.41
CA ILE A 178 34.34 -40.28 6.86
C ILE A 178 34.89 -40.35 8.29
N LEU A 179 34.20 -41.11 9.15
CA LEU A 179 34.77 -41.71 10.37
C LEU A 179 35.53 -42.99 10.00
#